data_AF-A0A173X317-F1
#
_entry.id   AF-A0A173X317-F1
#
_cell.length_a   1.000
_cell.length_b   1.000
_cell.length_c   1.000
_cell.angle_alpha   90.00
_cell.angle_beta   90.00
_cell.angle_gamma   90.00
#
_symmetry.space_group_name_H-M   'P 1'
#
loop_
_entity.id
_entity.type
_entity.pdbx_description
1 polymer ?
#
loop_
_entity_poly.entity_id
_entity_poly.type
_entity_poly.pdbx_seq_one_letter_code
_entity_poly.pdbx_strand_id
1 'polypeptide(L)'
;MRVSRICAWNTSRLAYDGSGAVTRDWEDHSLCTFQTGKRYNCDLSASYNIGARYFIRELLKPLPVTERSLLEAKVPPVKRRTSCVYADLRKLHSEMEFLKAA
;
A
#
# COMPACT_ATOMS: atom_id res chain seq x y z
N MET A 1 -12.65 18.59 -10.68
CA MET A 1 -11.87 17.70 -9.80
C MET A 1 -12.52 16.32 -9.77
N ARG A 2 -11.78 15.21 -9.99
CA ARG A 2 -12.31 13.83 -9.87
C ARG A 2 -11.93 13.27 -8.50
N VAL A 3 -12.88 12.65 -7.79
CA VAL A 3 -12.67 12.08 -6.45
C VAL A 3 -13.10 10.62 -6.45
N SER A 4 -12.27 9.74 -5.87
CA SER A 4 -12.61 8.33 -5.70
C SER A 4 -12.47 7.92 -4.24
N ARG A 5 -13.45 7.15 -3.74
CA ARG A 5 -13.44 6.66 -2.36
C ARG A 5 -12.71 5.32 -2.28
N ILE A 6 -11.92 5.15 -1.21
CA ILE A 6 -11.19 3.91 -0.90
C ILE A 6 -11.45 3.51 0.55
N CYS A 7 -11.16 2.26 0.90
CA CYS A 7 -11.19 1.81 2.29
C CYS A 7 -9.98 2.38 3.04
N ALA A 8 -10.20 3.21 4.06
CA ALA A 8 -9.14 3.85 4.85
C ALA A 8 -8.68 3.01 6.05
N TRP A 9 -9.24 1.83 6.27
CA TRP A 9 -8.94 1.01 7.44
C TRP A 9 -7.44 0.68 7.55
N ASN A 10 -6.83 0.90 8.71
CA ASN A 10 -5.38 0.73 8.98
C ASN A 10 -4.40 1.61 8.18
N THR A 11 -4.82 2.57 7.35
CA THR A 11 -3.86 3.34 6.52
C THR A 11 -2.86 4.13 7.35
N SER A 12 -3.25 4.63 8.53
CA SER A 12 -2.38 5.33 9.48
C SER A 12 -1.73 4.41 10.53
N ARG A 13 -2.16 3.14 10.59
CA ARG A 13 -1.62 2.15 11.54
C ARG A 13 -0.44 1.37 10.94
N LEU A 14 -0.37 1.28 9.62
CA LEU A 14 0.66 0.53 8.91
C LEU A 14 1.70 1.46 8.30
N ALA A 15 2.97 1.11 8.44
CA ALA A 15 4.09 1.79 7.82
C ALA A 15 3.99 1.66 6.30
N TYR A 16 4.16 2.77 5.58
CA TYR A 16 4.02 2.77 4.13
C TYR A 16 5.05 1.86 3.42
N ASP A 17 6.18 1.58 4.08
CA ASP A 17 7.28 0.75 3.57
C ASP A 17 7.04 -0.76 3.76
N GLY A 18 5.91 -1.16 4.33
CA GLY A 18 5.59 -2.57 4.56
C GLY A 18 6.23 -3.17 5.80
N SER A 19 6.92 -2.38 6.62
CA SER A 19 7.55 -2.85 7.86
C SER A 19 6.57 -3.23 8.98
N GLY A 20 5.26 -3.04 8.79
CA GLY A 20 4.24 -3.47 9.75
C GLY A 20 3.59 -2.31 10.48
N ALA A 21 3.18 -2.53 11.74
CA ALA A 21 2.48 -1.50 12.52
C ALA A 21 3.44 -0.41 13.02
N VAL A 22 2.99 0.85 12.98
CA VAL A 22 3.75 1.99 13.51
C VAL A 22 3.44 2.21 14.99
N THR A 23 4.44 2.67 15.74
CA THR A 23 4.26 3.19 17.10
C THR A 23 4.16 4.70 17.03
N ARG A 24 3.04 5.28 17.48
CA ARG A 24 2.87 6.73 17.54
C ARG A 24 3.71 7.31 18.66
N ASP A 25 4.27 8.48 18.40
CA ASP A 25 4.91 9.25 19.46
C ASP A 25 3.84 9.89 20.36
N TRP A 26 4.15 9.94 21.66
CA TRP A 26 3.22 10.40 22.70
C TRP A 26 3.38 11.89 23.00
N GLU A 27 4.53 12.48 22.69
CA GLU A 27 4.79 13.92 22.80
C GLU A 27 4.39 14.64 21.50
N ASP A 28 4.71 14.03 20.35
CA ASP A 28 4.41 14.57 19.03
C ASP A 28 3.61 13.57 18.18
N HIS A 29 2.27 13.64 18.27
CA HIS A 29 1.38 12.77 17.52
C HIS A 29 1.47 12.88 15.99
N SER A 30 2.16 13.90 15.45
CA SER A 30 2.45 13.99 14.03
C SER A 30 3.50 12.98 13.58
N LEU A 31 4.27 12.41 14.52
CA LEU A 31 5.35 11.46 14.27
C LEU A 31 4.98 10.04 14.72
N CYS A 32 5.56 9.07 14.01
CA CYS A 32 5.53 7.67 14.36
C CYS A 32 6.88 7.02 14.06
N THR A 33 7.14 5.90 14.74
CA THR A 33 8.32 5.08 14.54
C THR A 33 7.89 3.77 13.90
N PHE A 34 8.53 3.42 12.79
CA PHE A 34 8.33 2.15 12.09
C PHE A 34 9.07 1.03 12.83
N GLN A 35 8.75 -0.23 12.53
CA GLN A 35 9.45 -1.37 13.14
C GLN A 35 10.95 -1.40 12.80
N THR A 36 11.34 -0.74 11.70
CA THR A 36 12.73 -0.55 11.28
C THR A 36 13.49 0.50 12.11
N GLY A 37 12.83 1.20 13.04
CA GLY A 37 13.40 2.32 13.79
C GLY A 37 13.30 3.66 13.06
N LYS A 38 12.79 3.68 11.82
CA LYS A 38 12.58 4.91 11.06
C LYS A 38 11.52 5.79 11.72
N ARG A 39 11.88 7.03 12.08
CA ARG A 39 10.92 8.05 12.52
C ARG A 39 10.36 8.81 11.32
N TYR A 40 9.04 8.96 11.25
CA TYR A 40 8.35 9.50 10.08
C TYR A 40 7.03 10.17 10.42
N ASN A 41 6.55 11.06 9.54
CA ASN A 41 5.27 11.73 9.73
C ASN A 41 4.09 10.75 9.49
N CYS A 42 3.14 10.73 10.43
CA CYS A 42 1.94 9.89 10.43
C CYS A 42 1.06 10.13 9.21
N ASP A 43 0.75 11.40 8.92
CA ASP A 43 -0.17 11.78 7.85
C ASP A 43 0.42 11.52 6.47
N LEU A 44 1.73 11.73 6.32
CA LEU A 44 2.44 11.42 5.08
C LEU A 44 2.48 9.90 4.83
N SER A 45 2.78 9.09 5.85
CA SER A 45 2.69 7.62 5.75
C SER A 45 1.28 7.17 5.37
N ALA A 46 0.25 7.73 6.02
CA ALA A 46 -1.14 7.40 5.75
C ALA A 46 -1.56 7.82 4.33
N SER A 47 -1.13 8.99 3.86
CA SER A 47 -1.42 9.51 2.53
C SER A 47 -0.87 8.60 1.44
N TYR A 48 0.36 8.09 1.60
CA TYR A 48 0.91 7.10 0.68
C TYR A 48 0.08 5.82 0.62
N ASN A 49 -0.39 5.33 1.77
CA ASN A 49 -1.21 4.13 1.83
C ASN A 49 -2.60 4.33 1.20
N ILE A 50 -3.22 5.51 1.39
CA ILE A 50 -4.48 5.88 0.74
C ILE A 50 -4.31 5.88 -0.79
N GLY A 51 -3.26 6.55 -1.30
CA GLY A 51 -2.95 6.59 -2.72
C GLY A 51 -2.64 5.20 -3.29
N ALA A 52 -1.84 4.41 -2.58
CA ALA A 52 -1.49 3.05 -2.98
C ALA A 52 -2.72 2.17 -3.19
N ARG A 53 -3.71 2.25 -2.30
CA ARG A 53 -4.96 1.49 -2.42
C ARG A 53 -5.78 1.88 -3.65
N TYR A 54 -5.79 3.16 -4.00
CA TYR A 54 -6.42 3.61 -5.24
C TYR A 54 -5.72 3.00 -6.45
N PHE A 55 -4.40 3.17 -6.57
CA PHE A 55 -3.65 2.68 -7.74
C PHE A 55 -3.67 1.17 -7.85
N ILE A 56 -3.51 0.41 -6.75
CA ILE A 56 -3.63 -1.05 -6.77
C ILE A 56 -5.00 -1.47 -7.33
N ARG A 57 -6.09 -0.81 -6.89
CA ARG A 57 -7.43 -1.11 -7.42
C ARG A 57 -7.53 -0.81 -8.91
N GLU A 58 -7.10 0.37 -9.35
CA GLU A 58 -7.22 0.78 -10.75
C GLU A 58 -6.32 -0.04 -11.69
N LEU A 59 -5.15 -0.49 -11.22
CA LEU A 59 -4.24 -1.34 -11.99
C LEU A 59 -4.78 -2.77 -12.14
N LEU A 60 -5.37 -3.34 -11.10
CA LEU A 60 -5.86 -4.72 -11.13
C LEU A 60 -7.27 -4.86 -11.75
N LYS A 61 -8.10 -3.83 -11.67
CA LYS A 61 -9.49 -3.86 -12.16
C LYS A 61 -9.64 -4.20 -13.65
N PRO A 62 -8.82 -3.68 -14.60
CA PRO A 62 -8.98 -3.96 -16.02
C PRO A 62 -8.37 -5.30 -16.45
N LEU A 63 -7.57 -5.96 -15.60
CA LEU A 63 -6.84 -7.15 -15.99
C LEU A 63 -7.75 -8.37 -16.13
N PRO A 64 -7.47 -9.28 -17.09
CA PRO A 64 -8.08 -10.59 -17.13
C PRO A 64 -7.86 -11.35 -15.83
N VAL A 65 -8.79 -12.24 -15.48
CA VAL A 65 -8.76 -13.04 -14.24
C VAL A 65 -7.45 -13.81 -14.10
N THR A 66 -6.93 -14.37 -15.19
CA THR A 66 -5.68 -15.14 -15.19
C THR A 66 -4.47 -14.28 -14.82
N GLU A 67 -4.27 -13.14 -15.49
CA GLU A 67 -3.16 -12.21 -15.21
C GLU A 67 -3.26 -11.64 -13.79
N ARG A 68 -4.48 -11.24 -13.39
CA ARG A 68 -4.73 -10.77 -12.04
C ARG A 68 -4.38 -11.83 -10.99
N SER A 69 -4.77 -13.08 -11.20
CA SER A 69 -4.47 -14.19 -10.29
C SER A 69 -2.97 -14.43 -10.15
N LEU A 70 -2.22 -14.37 -11.26
CA LEU A 70 -0.76 -14.50 -11.26
C LEU A 70 -0.09 -13.39 -10.44
N LEU A 71 -0.49 -12.13 -10.65
CA LEU A 71 0.02 -10.98 -9.89
C LEU A 71 -0.34 -11.08 -8.40
N GLU A 72 -1.59 -11.43 -8.08
CA GLU A 72 -2.03 -11.60 -6.70
C GLU A 72 -1.32 -12.77 -6.00
N ALA A 73 -0.83 -13.77 -6.72
CA ALA A 73 0.01 -14.84 -6.16
C ALA A 73 1.43 -14.36 -5.82
N LYS A 74 2.00 -13.45 -6.64
CA LYS A 74 3.32 -12.83 -6.40
C LYS A 74 3.29 -11.75 -5.32
N VAL A 75 2.16 -11.04 -5.21
CA VAL A 75 1.94 -9.98 -4.23
C VAL A 75 0.67 -10.25 -3.41
N PRO A 76 0.66 -11.26 -2.50
CA PRO A 76 -0.53 -11.64 -1.73
C PRO A 76 -1.26 -10.51 -0.99
N PRO A 77 -0.58 -9.48 -0.43
CA PRO A 77 -1.26 -8.39 0.26
C PRO A 77 -2.29 -7.64 -0.59
N VAL A 78 -2.14 -7.57 -1.92
CA VAL A 78 -3.06 -6.83 -2.80
C VAL A 78 -4.48 -7.41 -2.83
N LYS A 79 -4.67 -8.68 -2.40
CA LYS A 79 -5.99 -9.28 -2.18
C LYS A 79 -6.74 -8.64 -1.00
N ARG A 80 -6.02 -8.09 -0.01
CA ARG A 80 -6.57 -7.59 1.25
C ARG A 80 -6.58 -6.06 1.29
N ARG A 81 -7.72 -5.48 0.88
CA ARG A 81 -7.92 -4.01 0.80
C ARG A 81 -7.61 -3.24 2.10
N THR A 82 -7.69 -3.88 3.25
CA THR A 82 -7.50 -3.27 4.57
C THR A 82 -6.03 -3.23 5.02
N SER A 83 -5.13 -3.93 4.33
CA SER A 83 -3.70 -4.01 4.71
C SER A 83 -2.73 -3.55 3.63
N CYS A 84 -3.19 -3.23 2.40
CA CYS A 84 -2.28 -2.74 1.37
C CYS A 84 -1.63 -1.42 1.77
N VAL A 85 -0.32 -1.33 1.55
CA VAL A 85 0.53 -0.16 1.76
C VAL A 85 1.30 0.20 0.49
N TYR A 86 2.05 1.31 0.52
CA TYR A 86 2.81 1.78 -0.65
C TYR A 86 3.87 0.77 -1.14
N ALA A 87 4.51 0.03 -0.25
CA ALA A 87 5.44 -1.04 -0.64
C ALA A 87 4.78 -2.12 -1.50
N ASP A 88 3.52 -2.46 -1.24
CA ASP A 88 2.77 -3.43 -2.05
C ASP A 88 2.53 -2.90 -3.47
N LEU A 89 2.22 -1.60 -3.61
CA LEU A 89 2.09 -0.97 -4.92
C LEU A 89 3.41 -1.03 -5.70
N ARG A 90 4.53 -0.72 -5.05
CA ARG A 90 5.86 -0.79 -5.70
C ARG A 90 6.19 -2.19 -6.17
N LYS A 91 5.91 -3.20 -5.33
CA LYS A 91 6.12 -4.60 -5.68
C LYS A 91 5.19 -5.02 -6.83
N LEU A 92 3.90 -4.70 -6.75
CA LEU A 92 2.94 -4.98 -7.81
C LEU A 92 3.39 -4.39 -9.15
N HIS A 93 3.80 -3.11 -9.16
CA HIS A 93 4.28 -2.46 -10.37
C HIS A 93 5.51 -3.17 -10.94
N SER A 94 6.44 -3.60 -10.09
CA SER A 94 7.65 -4.33 -10.52
C SER A 94 7.30 -5.69 -11.16
N GLU A 95 6.37 -6.45 -10.56
CA GLU A 95 5.89 -7.72 -11.13
C GLU A 95 5.12 -7.52 -12.44
N MET A 96 4.35 -6.43 -12.56
CA MET A 96 3.65 -6.08 -13.81
C MET A 96 4.63 -5.77 -14.94
N GLU A 97 5.70 -5.04 -14.66
CA GLU A 97 6.74 -4.77 -15.66
C GLU A 97 7.52 -6.04 -16.04
N PHE A 98 7.77 -6.94 -15.09
CA PHE A 98 8.38 -8.24 -15.39
C PHE A 98 7.51 -9.10 -16.32
N LEU A 99 6.19 -9.15 -16.09
CA LEU A 99 5.26 -9.89 -16.95
C LEU A 99 5.12 -9.31 -18.36
N LYS A 100 5.32 -7.99 -18.54
CA LYS A 100 5.33 -7.37 -19.87
C LYS A 100 6.60 -7.66 -20.66
N ALA A 101 7.69 -7.95 -19.97
CA ALA A 101 9.00 -8.19 -20.57
C ALA A 101 9.27 -9.68 -20.87
N ALA A 102 8.44 -10.58 -20.35
CA ALA A 102 8.49 -12.03 -20.57
C ALA A 102 7.64 -12.45 -21.76
#